data_AF-A0A9E2R683-F1
#
_entry.id   AF-A0A9E2R683-F1
#
_cell.length_a   1.000
_cell.length_b   1.000
_cell.length_c   1.000
_cell.angle_alpha   90.00
_cell.angle_beta   90.00
_cell.angle_gamma   90.00
#
_symmetry.space_group_name_H-M   'P 1'
#
loop_
_entity.id
_entity.type
_entity.pdbx_description
1 polymer ?
#
loop_
_entity_poly.entity_id
_entity_poly.type
_entity_poly.pdbx_seq_one_letter_code
_entity_poly.pdbx_strand_id
1 'polypeptide(L)'
;MRTTVVGSYPFPGWLEFASQNLDRFGEADRAELIDDAVTVAVHDQLEAGLDVITDGEQTRLDFNLSFYGFLTGIELESASPRRFGP
;
A
#
# COMPACT_ATOMS: atom_id res chain seq x y z
N MET A 1 25.03 -5.48 13.78
CA MET A 1 24.01 -5.91 12.80
C MET A 1 23.03 -4.75 12.66
N ARG A 2 22.50 -4.47 11.45
CA ARG A 2 21.46 -3.45 11.26
C ARG A 2 20.09 -4.11 11.18
N THR A 3 19.08 -3.56 11.84
CA THR A 3 17.68 -4.01 11.80
C THR A 3 16.87 -3.21 10.78
N THR A 4 15.96 -3.89 10.09
CA THR A 4 15.08 -3.29 9.08
C THR A 4 13.88 -4.21 8.81
N VAL A 5 12.93 -3.73 8.00
CA VAL A 5 11.78 -4.48 7.48
C VAL A 5 11.96 -4.79 5.99
N VAL A 6 11.15 -5.70 5.45
CA VAL A 6 11.21 -6.10 4.03
C VAL A 6 10.46 -5.10 3.12
N GLY A 7 9.51 -4.34 3.66
CA GLY A 7 8.69 -3.38 2.90
C GLY A 7 7.36 -3.14 3.59
N SER A 8 6.31 -3.81 3.12
CA SER A 8 4.92 -3.62 3.54
C SER A 8 4.68 -3.59 5.06
N TYR A 9 3.90 -2.60 5.51
CA TYR A 9 3.36 -2.48 6.85
C TYR A 9 1.85 -2.78 6.87
N PRO A 10 1.29 -3.36 7.94
CA PRO A 10 -0.15 -3.57 8.04
C PRO A 10 -0.92 -2.25 7.97
N PHE A 11 -2.02 -2.24 7.21
CA PHE A 11 -2.91 -1.09 7.17
C PHE A 11 -3.60 -0.90 8.53
N PRO A 12 -3.58 0.31 9.10
CA PRO A 12 -4.46 0.64 10.21
C PRO A 12 -5.93 0.43 9.83
N GLY A 13 -6.78 0.07 10.80
CA GLY A 13 -8.18 -0.25 10.51
C GLY A 13 -8.98 0.87 9.82
N TRP A 14 -8.60 2.13 10.05
CA TRP A 14 -9.19 3.28 9.36
C TRP A 14 -8.79 3.36 7.88
N LEU A 15 -7.55 2.99 7.55
CA LEU A 15 -7.04 2.97 6.19
C LEU A 15 -7.66 1.83 5.39
N GLU A 16 -7.79 0.65 6.03
CA GLU A 16 -8.47 -0.51 5.46
C GLU A 16 -9.94 -0.21 5.13
N PHE A 17 -10.64 0.50 6.02
CA PHE A 17 -12.01 0.92 5.74
C PHE A 17 -12.06 1.96 4.61
N ALA A 18 -11.14 2.92 4.60
CA ALA A 18 -11.09 3.97 3.60
C ALA A 18 -10.73 3.45 2.20
N SER A 19 -9.81 2.48 2.10
CA SER A 19 -9.40 1.85 0.83
C SER A 19 -10.60 1.20 0.11
N GLN A 20 -11.55 0.65 0.88
CA GLN A 20 -12.78 0.04 0.38
C GLN A 20 -13.89 1.07 0.06
N ASN A 21 -13.73 2.34 0.45
CA ASN A 21 -14.71 3.41 0.29
C ASN A 21 -14.09 4.65 -0.38
N LEU A 22 -13.05 4.44 -1.18
CA LEU A 22 -12.26 5.49 -1.78
C LEU A 22 -13.12 6.45 -2.60
N ASP A 23 -14.14 5.97 -3.30
CA ASP A 23 -15.12 6.77 -4.06
C ASP A 23 -15.78 7.91 -3.27
N ARG A 24 -15.76 7.87 -1.93
CA ARG A 24 -16.33 8.90 -1.04
C ARG A 24 -15.39 10.07 -0.74
N PHE A 25 -14.12 9.97 -1.14
CA PHE A 25 -13.08 10.94 -0.82
C PHE A 25 -12.69 11.79 -2.03
N GLY A 26 -12.39 13.07 -1.83
CA GLY A 26 -11.76 13.90 -2.84
C GLY A 26 -10.32 13.45 -3.13
N GLU A 27 -9.71 13.97 -4.20
CA GLU A 27 -8.31 13.67 -4.52
C GLU A 27 -7.37 14.10 -3.38
N ALA A 28 -7.59 15.29 -2.82
CA ALA A 28 -6.81 15.81 -1.70
C ALA A 28 -6.95 14.93 -0.44
N ASP A 29 -8.18 14.49 -0.12
CA ASP A 29 -8.43 13.63 1.05
C ASP A 29 -7.71 12.28 0.89
N ARG A 30 -7.64 11.74 -0.33
CA ARG A 30 -6.90 10.48 -0.59
C ARG A 30 -5.40 10.65 -0.43
N ALA A 31 -4.86 11.80 -0.85
CA ALA A 31 -3.46 12.11 -0.67
C ALA A 31 -3.12 12.23 0.83
N GLU A 32 -3.94 12.97 1.59
CA GLU A 32 -3.82 13.09 3.04
C GLU A 32 -3.88 11.72 3.74
N LEU A 33 -4.85 10.88 3.36
CA LEU A 33 -5.02 9.53 3.90
C LEU A 33 -3.76 8.65 3.74
N ILE A 34 -3.08 8.77 2.59
CA ILE A 34 -1.84 8.04 2.31
C ILE A 34 -0.67 8.63 3.11
N ASP A 35 -0.52 9.95 3.15
CA ASP A 35 0.55 10.61 3.89
C ASP A 35 0.47 10.33 5.39
N ASP A 36 -0.74 10.32 5.95
CA ASP A 36 -1.00 9.95 7.34
C ASP A 36 -0.63 8.49 7.62
N ALA A 37 -0.95 7.59 6.69
CA ALA A 37 -0.61 6.18 6.82
C ALA A 37 0.90 5.95 6.83
N VAL A 38 1.63 6.61 5.92
CA VAL A 38 3.10 6.60 5.89
C VAL A 38 3.66 7.14 7.19
N THR A 39 3.10 8.24 7.70
CA THR A 39 3.54 8.86 8.97
C THR A 39 3.40 7.89 10.15
N VAL A 40 2.26 7.18 10.24
CA VAL A 40 2.05 6.16 11.28
C VAL A 40 3.05 5.00 11.14
N ALA A 41 3.27 4.48 9.94
CA ALA A 41 4.21 3.39 9.70
C ALA A 41 5.66 3.79 10.03
N VAL A 42 6.06 5.02 9.71
CA VAL A 42 7.38 5.56 10.06
C VAL A 42 7.52 5.72 11.57
N HIS A 43 6.50 6.25 12.25
CA HIS A 43 6.53 6.44 13.69
C HIS A 43 6.72 5.12 14.43
N ASP A 44 5.98 4.08 14.06
CA ASP A 44 6.08 2.75 14.70
C ASP A 44 7.47 2.13 14.49
N GLN A 45 8.05 2.27 13.29
CA GLN A 45 9.41 1.80 13.01
C GLN A 45 10.49 2.56 13.80
N LEU A 46 10.31 3.87 14.01
CA LEU A 46 11.21 4.70 14.82
C LEU A 46 11.11 4.34 16.31
N GLU A 47 9.90 4.15 16.83
CA GLU A 47 9.66 3.71 18.21
C GLU A 47 10.21 2.31 18.47
N ALA A 48 10.15 1.42 17.46
CA ALA A 48 10.77 0.10 17.51
C ALA A 48 12.32 0.14 17.44
N GLY A 49 12.91 1.29 17.12
CA GLY A 49 14.36 1.47 17.07
C GLY A 49 15.03 0.81 15.87
N LEU A 50 14.38 0.78 14.70
CA LEU A 50 14.98 0.24 13.48
C LEU A 50 16.10 1.14 12.94
N ASP A 51 17.18 0.52 12.45
CA ASP A 51 18.32 1.25 11.85
C ASP A 51 18.00 1.80 10.45
N VAL A 52 17.14 1.10 9.70
CA VAL A 52 16.68 1.49 8.36
C VAL A 52 15.18 1.25 8.27
N ILE A 53 14.44 2.30 7.93
CA ILE A 53 12.98 2.31 7.83
C ILE A 53 12.52 2.30 6.37
N THR A 54 11.23 2.04 6.17
CA THR A 54 10.53 2.14 4.88
C THR A 54 9.26 2.99 5.01
N ASP A 55 8.64 3.36 3.90
CA ASP A 55 7.31 4.00 3.87
C ASP A 55 6.17 3.01 4.16
N GLY A 56 6.49 1.73 4.39
CA GLY A 56 5.50 0.68 4.65
C GLY A 56 4.65 0.32 3.43
N GLU A 57 4.98 0.79 2.23
CA GLU A 57 4.17 0.64 1.01
C GLU A 57 2.73 1.16 1.15
N GLN A 58 2.47 2.11 2.05
CA GLN A 58 1.11 2.62 2.32
C GLN A 58 0.50 3.38 1.12
N THR A 59 1.34 3.80 0.16
CA THR A 59 0.92 4.42 -1.11
C THR A 59 0.24 3.42 -2.06
N ARG A 60 0.32 2.12 -1.78
CA ARG A 60 -0.20 1.03 -2.65
C ARG A 60 -1.52 0.49 -2.10
N LEU A 61 -2.59 1.30 -2.18
CA LEU A 61 -3.93 0.93 -1.67
C LEU A 61 -4.55 -0.27 -2.41
N ASP A 62 -4.12 -0.55 -3.63
CA ASP A 62 -4.52 -1.74 -4.40
C ASP A 62 -3.24 -2.49 -4.83
N PHE A 63 -3.06 -3.69 -4.30
CA PHE A 63 -1.85 -4.48 -4.48
C PHE A 63 -1.75 -4.98 -5.93
N ASN A 64 -0.60 -4.69 -6.57
CA ASN A 64 -0.18 -5.09 -7.92
C ASN A 64 -1.01 -4.63 -9.13
N LEU A 65 -2.33 -4.47 -9.06
CA LEU A 65 -3.12 -4.23 -10.27
C LEU A 65 -3.13 -2.76 -10.72
N SER A 66 -3.07 -1.82 -9.77
CA SER A 66 -3.04 -0.37 -10.06
C SER A 66 -1.82 0.04 -10.90
N PHE A 67 -0.68 -0.62 -10.73
CA PHE A 67 0.55 -0.33 -11.48
C PHE A 67 0.36 -0.51 -13.00
N TYR A 68 -0.40 -1.53 -13.41
CA TYR A 68 -0.69 -1.77 -14.82
C TYR A 68 -1.52 -0.64 -15.44
N GLY A 69 -2.31 0.08 -14.65
CA GLY A 69 -3.04 1.27 -15.11
C GLY A 69 -2.12 2.40 -15.62
N PHE A 70 -0.85 2.43 -15.22
CA PHE A 70 0.14 3.40 -15.71
C PHE A 70 0.89 2.94 -16.96
N LEU A 71 0.69 1.70 -17.41
CA LEU A 71 1.36 1.15 -18.59
C LEU A 71 0.42 1.14 -19.79
N THR A 72 0.88 1.65 -20.93
CA THR A 72 0.13 1.58 -22.19
C THR A 72 0.44 0.29 -22.95
N GLY A 73 -0.56 -0.33 -23.56
CA GLY A 73 -0.39 -1.50 -24.45
C GLY A 73 -0.48 -2.86 -23.77
N ILE A 74 -1.03 -2.91 -22.55
CA ILE A 74 -1.34 -4.16 -21.85
C ILE A 74 -2.85 -4.26 -21.61
N GLU A 75 -3.39 -5.47 -21.75
CA GLU A 75 -4.80 -5.77 -21.43
C GLU A 75 -4.87 -6.58 -20.14
N LEU A 76 -5.87 -6.28 -19.31
CA LEU A 76 -6.18 -7.09 -18.13
C LEU A 76 -6.67 -8.47 -18.58
N GLU A 77 -5.91 -9.50 -18.29
CA GLU A 77 -6.33 -10.87 -18.56
C GLU A 77 -7.54 -11.23 -17.69
N SER A 78 -8.68 -11.52 -18.32
CA SER A 78 -9.98 -11.66 -17.65
C SER A 78 -10.11 -12.90 -16.77
N ALA A 79 -9.20 -13.88 -16.92
CA ALA A 79 -9.14 -15.05 -16.07
C ALA A 79 -7.73 -15.66 -16.11
N SER A 80 -7.19 -16.00 -14.94
CA SER A 80 -5.93 -16.74 -14.87
C SER A 80 -6.05 -18.06 -15.65
N PRO A 81 -5.12 -18.38 -16.56
CA PRO A 81 -5.11 -19.68 -17.23
C PRO A 81 -4.82 -20.83 -16.26
N ARG A 82 -4.35 -20.53 -15.04
CA ARG A 82 -4.04 -21.51 -14.01
C ARG A 82 -5.23 -21.69 -13.07
N ARG A 83 -5.79 -22.91 -13.05
CA ARG A 83 -6.97 -23.25 -12.23
C ARG A 83 -6.63 -23.68 -10.79
N PHE A 84 -5.42 -24.16 -10.51
CA PHE A 84 -5.00 -24.58 -9.16
C PHE A 84 -3.51 -24.35 -8.92
N GLY A 85 -3.15 -23.94 -7.69
CA GLY A 85 -1.78 -23.77 -7.20
C GLY A 85 -1.06 -22.50 -7.70
N PRO A 86 0.10 -22.13 -7.08
CA PRO A 86 0.98 -21.14 -7.68
C PRO A 86 1.45 -21.57 -9.06
#